data_AF-A0A7X9G8F3-F1
#
_entry.id   AF-A0A7X9G8F3-F1
#
_cell.length_a   1.000
_cell.length_b   1.000
_cell.length_c   1.000
_cell.angle_alpha   90.00
_cell.angle_beta   90.00
_cell.angle_gamma   90.00
#
_symmetry.space_group_name_H-M   'P 1'
#
loop_
_entity.id
_entity.type
_entity.pdbx_description
1 polymer ?
#
loop_
_entity_poly.entity_id
_entity_poly.type
_entity_poly.pdbx_seq_one_letter_code
_entity_poly.pdbx_strand_id
1 'polypeptide(L)'
;MVTKATMRICRRLSVVLLLLTCAAAAGELGASLQLEGRMACQRGAAWLIACQAADGSWQQDTALSAQAALALVAVAADVPSARAARSQAIAYLQESLAQTAPPLSPDALVAVLRLFLREDIAVPPKIVARLHAQVAAGETPARDAMPILETLLLLQRGAVAAQPGAPAGQEQETARLVELLYAKIMADGENSGEQLGECLAARMAMGAAAVGAAAQQRLKELRGAAGSLRFTELYWLARVLYAQADAEATWRTPLLIMLLEKQRGDGGWGGNEENPEIRLVDSAWALQALAVLLAEALPQGE
;
A
#
# COMPACT_ATOMS: atom_id res chain seq x y z
N MET A 1 40.14 12.32 2.45
CA MET A 1 39.43 12.92 3.60
C MET A 1 37.93 12.77 3.36
N VAL A 2 37.39 11.65 3.83
CA VAL A 2 35.96 11.33 3.81
C VAL A 2 35.32 12.14 4.93
N THR A 3 34.46 13.10 4.58
CA THR A 3 33.78 13.94 5.58
C THR A 3 32.83 13.09 6.40
N LYS A 4 32.94 13.21 7.73
CA LYS A 4 32.16 12.55 8.79
C LYS A 4 30.61 12.66 8.68
N ALA A 5 30.08 13.33 7.65
CA ALA A 5 28.66 13.53 7.37
C ALA A 5 28.05 12.42 6.49
N THR A 6 28.78 11.94 5.48
CA THR A 6 28.28 10.96 4.51
C THR A 6 28.08 9.58 5.15
N MET A 7 28.92 9.24 6.14
CA MET A 7 28.84 7.99 6.92
C MET A 7 27.76 8.01 8.02
N ARG A 8 27.18 9.17 8.34
CA ARG A 8 26.04 9.30 9.28
C ARG A 8 24.68 9.17 8.58
N ILE A 9 24.62 9.30 7.26
CA ILE A 9 23.40 9.07 6.46
C ILE A 9 23.15 7.56 6.29
N CYS A 10 24.21 6.75 6.20
CA CYS A 10 24.16 5.30 6.44
C CYS A 10 23.61 4.93 7.82
N ARG A 11 23.53 5.86 8.78
CA ARG A 11 22.99 5.63 10.13
C ARG A 11 21.45 5.75 10.21
N ARG A 12 20.79 6.17 9.12
CA ARG A 12 19.36 5.94 8.86
C ARG A 12 19.08 4.57 8.22
N LEU A 13 20.08 3.69 8.08
CA LEU A 13 19.84 2.25 7.92
C LEU A 13 19.06 1.63 9.11
N SER A 14 18.60 2.41 10.10
CA SER A 14 17.95 1.92 11.31
C SER A 14 16.55 2.51 11.61
N VAL A 15 15.85 3.12 10.65
CA VAL A 15 14.35 3.09 10.67
C VAL A 15 13.82 1.77 10.07
N VAL A 16 14.70 0.76 9.97
CA VAL A 16 14.48 -0.59 10.55
C VAL A 16 13.24 -0.61 11.45
N LEU A 17 12.10 -0.97 10.84
CA LEU A 17 11.41 -2.26 11.05
C LEU A 17 10.03 -2.34 10.37
N LEU A 18 9.44 -1.26 9.86
CA LEU A 18 7.96 -1.17 9.87
C LEU A 18 7.16 -1.65 8.65
N LEU A 19 7.60 -2.78 8.08
CA LEU A 19 6.69 -3.74 7.45
C LEU A 19 7.10 -5.21 7.68
N LEU A 20 8.23 -5.50 8.35
CA LEU A 20 8.72 -6.88 8.51
C LEU A 20 9.24 -7.23 9.90
N THR A 21 9.18 -6.30 10.87
CA THR A 21 9.47 -6.60 12.25
C THR A 21 8.49 -5.83 13.13
N CYS A 22 7.34 -6.47 13.31
CA CYS A 22 6.22 -6.01 14.07
C CYS A 22 6.55 -6.07 15.56
N ALA A 23 6.42 -4.96 16.27
CA ALA A 23 6.39 -4.96 17.73
C ALA A 23 5.50 -3.81 18.18
N ALA A 24 4.19 -4.01 18.08
CA ALA A 24 3.21 -3.18 18.77
C ALA A 24 2.26 -4.11 19.53
N ALA A 25 2.23 -3.92 20.86
CA ALA A 25 1.54 -4.77 21.80
C ALA A 25 0.06 -4.97 21.45
N ALA A 26 -0.41 -6.19 21.73
CA ALA A 26 -1.79 -6.59 21.62
C ALA A 26 -2.63 -5.86 22.69
N GLY A 27 -3.24 -4.74 22.31
CA GLY A 27 -4.53 -4.32 22.83
C GLY A 27 -5.61 -5.01 22.00
N GLU A 28 -6.15 -6.10 22.51
CA GLU A 28 -7.01 -7.05 21.79
C GLU A 28 -8.25 -6.35 21.22
N LEU A 29 -8.36 -6.33 19.89
CA LEU A 29 -9.69 -6.39 19.27
C LEU A 29 -10.43 -7.52 20.01
N GLY A 30 -11.51 -7.20 20.71
CA GLY A 30 -12.25 -8.23 21.44
C GLY A 30 -12.54 -9.40 20.51
N ALA A 31 -12.40 -10.64 20.99
CA ALA A 31 -12.40 -11.85 20.14
C ALA A 31 -13.54 -11.88 19.10
N SER A 32 -14.73 -11.39 19.48
CA SER A 32 -15.88 -11.24 18.57
C SER A 32 -15.61 -10.28 17.41
N LEU A 33 -15.00 -9.12 17.67
CA LEU A 33 -14.70 -8.12 16.66
C LEU A 33 -13.53 -8.57 15.78
N GLN A 34 -12.53 -9.25 16.34
CA GLN A 34 -11.45 -9.85 15.55
C GLN A 34 -11.98 -10.95 14.62
N LEU A 35 -12.91 -11.78 15.10
CA LEU A 35 -13.60 -12.78 14.29
C LEU A 35 -14.41 -12.11 13.17
N GLU A 36 -15.18 -11.08 13.48
CA GLU A 36 -15.95 -10.37 12.45
C GLU A 36 -15.04 -9.73 11.40
N GLY A 37 -13.89 -9.16 11.80
CA GLY A 37 -12.88 -8.67 10.86
C GLY A 37 -12.34 -9.77 9.94
N ARG A 38 -12.04 -10.95 10.47
CA ARG A 38 -11.61 -12.12 9.66
C ARG A 38 -12.72 -12.58 8.71
N MET A 39 -13.97 -12.63 9.17
CA MET A 39 -15.13 -12.95 8.33
C MET A 39 -15.32 -11.91 7.22
N ALA A 40 -15.13 -10.63 7.52
CA ALA A 40 -15.18 -9.55 6.54
C ALA A 40 -14.07 -9.70 5.48
N CYS A 41 -12.84 -10.03 5.88
CA CYS A 41 -11.76 -10.37 4.95
C CYS A 41 -12.15 -11.52 4.02
N GLN A 42 -12.72 -12.61 4.57
CA GLN A 42 -13.15 -13.75 3.77
C GLN A 42 -14.24 -13.37 2.75
N ARG A 43 -15.27 -12.64 3.18
CA ARG A 43 -16.33 -12.16 2.27
C ARG A 43 -15.76 -11.26 1.18
N GLY A 44 -14.88 -10.33 1.54
CA GLY A 44 -14.24 -9.41 0.60
C GLY A 44 -13.35 -10.07 -0.42
N ALA A 45 -12.50 -11.00 0.03
CA ALA A 45 -11.66 -11.79 -0.86
C ALA A 45 -12.50 -12.68 -1.78
N ALA A 46 -13.54 -13.33 -1.26
CA ALA A 46 -14.46 -14.13 -2.07
C ALA A 46 -15.15 -13.28 -3.14
N TRP A 47 -15.57 -12.07 -2.81
CA TRP A 47 -16.14 -11.13 -3.79
C TRP A 47 -15.14 -10.74 -4.88
N LEU A 48 -13.91 -10.36 -4.52
CA LEU A 48 -12.87 -10.06 -5.52
C LEU A 48 -12.61 -11.25 -6.44
N ILE A 49 -12.47 -12.46 -5.88
CA ILE A 49 -12.24 -13.69 -6.65
C ILE A 49 -13.41 -13.98 -7.59
N ALA A 50 -14.66 -13.77 -7.13
CA ALA A 50 -15.85 -13.96 -7.97
C ALA A 50 -15.92 -12.96 -9.14
N CYS A 51 -15.29 -11.79 -9.01
CA CYS A 51 -15.17 -10.81 -10.09
C CYS A 51 -14.00 -11.09 -11.05
N GLN A 52 -13.13 -12.06 -10.75
CA GLN A 52 -12.00 -12.40 -11.61
C GLN A 52 -12.48 -13.13 -12.86
N ALA A 53 -12.03 -12.68 -14.03
CA ALA A 53 -12.28 -13.36 -15.28
C ALA A 53 -11.44 -14.65 -15.41
N ALA A 54 -11.82 -15.53 -16.33
CA ALA A 54 -11.14 -16.81 -16.54
C ALA A 54 -9.67 -16.67 -16.98
N ASP A 55 -9.30 -15.53 -17.58
CA ASP A 55 -7.92 -15.18 -17.94
C ASP A 55 -7.09 -14.68 -16.74
N GLY A 56 -7.69 -14.55 -15.56
CA GLY A 56 -7.04 -14.05 -14.35
C GLY A 56 -7.11 -12.53 -14.17
N SER A 57 -7.71 -11.80 -15.11
CA SER A 57 -7.83 -10.34 -15.05
C SER A 57 -9.08 -9.88 -14.29
N TRP A 58 -9.06 -8.62 -13.88
CA TRP A 58 -10.27 -7.87 -13.54
C TRP A 58 -10.54 -6.88 -14.68
N GLN A 59 -11.61 -7.15 -15.42
CA GLN A 59 -12.07 -6.33 -16.56
C GLN A 59 -11.02 -6.13 -17.66
N GLN A 60 -10.07 -7.06 -17.82
CA GLN A 60 -8.94 -6.92 -18.75
C GLN A 60 -8.12 -5.62 -18.56
N ASP A 61 -8.23 -5.01 -17.37
CA ASP A 61 -7.50 -3.81 -17.03
C ASP A 61 -6.28 -4.18 -16.18
N THR A 62 -5.11 -3.72 -16.62
CA THR A 62 -3.83 -4.06 -15.99
C THR A 62 -3.68 -3.40 -14.61
N ALA A 63 -4.19 -2.19 -14.41
CA ALA A 63 -4.12 -1.49 -13.12
C ALA A 63 -5.05 -2.14 -12.10
N LEU A 64 -6.30 -2.41 -12.47
CA LEU A 64 -7.29 -3.09 -11.63
C LEU A 64 -6.81 -4.49 -11.26
N SER A 65 -6.27 -5.24 -12.23
CA SER A 65 -5.77 -6.60 -11.98
C SER A 65 -4.59 -6.60 -11.00
N ALA A 66 -3.66 -5.65 -11.13
CA ALA A 66 -2.55 -5.52 -10.20
C ALA A 66 -2.99 -5.07 -8.80
N GLN A 67 -3.95 -4.14 -8.71
CA GLN A 67 -4.49 -3.67 -7.44
C GLN A 67 -5.30 -4.77 -6.71
N ALA A 68 -6.10 -5.55 -7.43
CA ALA A 68 -6.80 -6.71 -6.88
C ALA A 68 -5.82 -7.79 -6.40
N ALA A 69 -4.78 -8.09 -7.20
CA ALA A 69 -3.74 -9.03 -6.80
C ALA A 69 -2.99 -8.56 -5.54
N LEU A 70 -2.67 -7.26 -5.41
CA LEU A 70 -2.09 -6.68 -4.19
C LEU A 70 -2.98 -6.90 -2.96
N ALA A 71 -4.29 -6.77 -3.10
CA ALA A 71 -5.23 -7.05 -2.02
C ALA A 71 -5.24 -8.54 -1.64
N LEU A 72 -5.22 -9.44 -2.64
CA LEU A 72 -5.18 -10.88 -2.41
C LEU A 72 -3.87 -11.33 -1.75
N VAL A 73 -2.73 -10.71 -2.07
CA VAL A 73 -1.46 -10.92 -1.35
C VAL A 73 -1.62 -10.67 0.14
N ALA A 74 -2.26 -9.54 0.49
CA ALA A 74 -2.38 -9.10 1.87
C ALA A 74 -3.20 -10.06 2.76
N VAL A 75 -4.11 -10.83 2.16
CA VAL A 75 -5.01 -11.76 2.89
C VAL A 75 -4.74 -13.24 2.60
N ALA A 76 -3.70 -13.57 1.83
CA ALA A 76 -3.43 -14.95 1.37
C ALA A 76 -3.08 -15.93 2.50
N ALA A 77 -2.66 -15.43 3.67
CA ALA A 77 -2.44 -16.26 4.86
C ALA A 77 -3.76 -16.76 5.45
N ASP A 78 -4.79 -15.91 5.45
CA ASP A 78 -6.09 -16.18 6.07
C ASP A 78 -7.13 -16.74 5.08
N VAL A 79 -6.92 -16.52 3.78
CA VAL A 79 -7.83 -16.92 2.71
C VAL A 79 -7.09 -17.77 1.68
N PRO A 80 -7.08 -19.11 1.81
CA PRO A 80 -6.30 -19.99 0.92
C PRO A 80 -6.63 -19.84 -0.57
N SER A 81 -7.90 -19.59 -0.91
CA SER A 81 -8.34 -19.36 -2.29
C SER A 81 -7.74 -18.09 -2.93
N ALA A 82 -7.33 -17.10 -2.12
CA ALA A 82 -6.70 -15.88 -2.60
C ALA A 82 -5.35 -16.16 -3.29
N ARG A 83 -4.62 -17.21 -2.88
CA ARG A 83 -3.34 -17.58 -3.49
C ARG A 83 -3.49 -17.98 -4.96
N ALA A 84 -4.51 -18.78 -5.28
CA ALA A 84 -4.75 -19.24 -6.64
C ALA A 84 -5.16 -18.08 -7.57
N ALA A 85 -6.12 -17.26 -7.12
CA ALA A 85 -6.56 -16.07 -7.85
C ALA A 85 -5.42 -15.07 -8.08
N ARG A 86 -4.61 -14.81 -7.04
CA ARG A 86 -3.39 -13.98 -7.15
C ARG A 86 -2.42 -14.55 -8.20
N SER A 87 -2.16 -15.86 -8.18
CA SER A 87 -1.25 -16.49 -9.15
C SER A 87 -1.75 -16.38 -10.59
N GLN A 88 -3.05 -16.51 -10.83
CA GLN A 88 -3.66 -16.27 -12.15
C GLN A 88 -3.49 -14.82 -12.60
N ALA A 89 -3.71 -13.86 -11.69
CA ALA A 89 -3.52 -12.44 -11.97
C ALA A 89 -2.08 -12.10 -12.35
N ILE A 90 -1.10 -12.66 -11.62
CA ILE A 90 0.32 -12.49 -11.94
C ILE A 90 0.64 -13.03 -13.34
N ALA A 91 0.10 -14.20 -13.72
CA ALA A 91 0.30 -14.77 -15.05
C ALA A 91 -0.26 -13.85 -16.14
N TYR A 92 -1.49 -13.37 -15.96
CA TYR A 92 -2.10 -12.37 -16.85
C TYR A 92 -1.24 -11.11 -17.01
N LEU A 93 -0.75 -10.56 -15.90
CA LEU A 93 0.09 -9.35 -15.92
C LEU A 93 1.42 -9.61 -16.63
N GLN A 94 2.06 -10.76 -16.40
CA GLN A 94 3.30 -11.12 -17.09
C GLN A 94 3.10 -11.28 -18.60
N GLU A 95 1.98 -11.87 -19.02
CA GLU A 95 1.61 -11.98 -20.43
C GLU A 95 1.34 -10.61 -21.04
N SER A 96 0.55 -9.76 -20.36
CA SER A 96 0.26 -8.38 -20.78
C SER A 96 1.54 -7.55 -20.97
N LEU A 97 2.53 -7.71 -20.07
CA LEU A 97 3.84 -7.05 -20.19
C LEU A 97 4.72 -7.57 -21.34
N ALA A 98 4.52 -8.82 -21.75
CA ALA A 98 5.27 -9.45 -22.83
C ALA A 98 4.71 -9.06 -24.20
N GLN A 99 3.42 -8.77 -24.30
CA GLN A 99 2.80 -8.32 -25.54
C GLN A 99 3.28 -6.91 -25.92
N THR A 100 3.78 -6.75 -27.14
CA THR A 100 4.16 -5.44 -27.73
C THR A 100 2.93 -4.68 -28.18
N ALA A 101 2.17 -4.12 -27.24
CA ALA A 101 1.07 -3.16 -27.47
C ALA A 101 1.04 -2.15 -26.29
N PRO A 102 0.21 -1.08 -26.31
CA PRO A 102 0.59 0.27 -25.89
C PRO A 102 1.21 0.34 -24.49
N PRO A 103 2.09 1.33 -24.28
CA PRO A 103 2.82 1.45 -23.04
C PRO A 103 1.81 1.62 -21.88
N LEU A 104 1.89 0.75 -20.85
CA LEU A 104 1.05 0.76 -19.63
C LEU A 104 0.56 2.15 -19.22
N SER A 105 -0.69 2.30 -18.79
CA SER A 105 -1.11 3.54 -18.15
C SER A 105 -0.23 3.84 -16.92
N PRO A 106 -0.08 5.12 -16.52
CA PRO A 106 0.61 5.50 -15.28
C PRO A 106 0.15 4.69 -14.06
N ASP A 107 -1.16 4.52 -13.90
CA ASP A 107 -1.76 3.81 -12.77
C ASP A 107 -1.41 2.30 -12.81
N ALA A 108 -1.44 1.69 -14.01
CA ALA A 108 -1.04 0.30 -14.21
C ALA A 108 0.46 0.08 -13.95
N LEU A 109 1.30 1.02 -14.38
CA LEU A 109 2.74 0.98 -14.14
C LEU A 109 3.07 0.87 -12.66
N VAL A 110 2.44 1.70 -11.84
CA VAL A 110 2.67 1.76 -10.39
C VAL A 110 2.12 0.51 -9.70
N ALA A 111 0.88 0.11 -9.99
CA ALA A 111 0.26 -1.05 -9.36
C ALA A 111 1.04 -2.34 -9.66
N VAL A 112 1.46 -2.54 -10.92
CA VAL A 112 2.27 -3.71 -11.33
C VAL A 112 3.63 -3.72 -10.65
N LEU A 113 4.34 -2.60 -10.64
CA LEU A 113 5.64 -2.51 -9.98
C LEU A 113 5.54 -2.80 -8.48
N ARG A 114 4.54 -2.22 -7.80
CA ARG A 114 4.29 -2.49 -6.37
C ARG A 114 4.02 -3.97 -6.12
N LEU A 115 3.18 -4.60 -6.94
CA LEU A 115 2.89 -6.03 -6.82
C LEU A 115 4.15 -6.86 -6.98
N PHE A 116 4.89 -6.65 -8.07
CA PHE A 116 6.04 -7.49 -8.39
C PHE A 116 7.15 -7.35 -7.36
N LEU A 117 7.43 -6.13 -6.89
CA LEU A 117 8.41 -5.89 -5.84
C LEU A 117 8.01 -6.48 -4.49
N ARG A 118 6.72 -6.57 -4.17
CA ARG A 118 6.23 -7.19 -2.92
C ARG A 118 6.22 -8.71 -2.96
N GLU A 119 6.10 -9.29 -4.15
CA GLU A 119 6.09 -10.72 -4.38
C GLU A 119 7.46 -11.27 -4.82
N ASP A 120 8.52 -10.44 -4.74
CA ASP A 120 9.88 -10.75 -5.17
C ASP A 120 9.96 -11.27 -6.64
N ILE A 121 9.09 -10.75 -7.50
CA ILE A 121 9.04 -11.04 -8.93
C ILE A 121 9.99 -10.09 -9.66
N ALA A 122 10.81 -10.63 -10.58
CA ALA A 122 11.72 -9.85 -11.39
C ALA A 122 10.98 -8.79 -12.22
N VAL A 123 11.39 -7.54 -12.07
CA VAL A 123 10.84 -6.40 -12.81
C VAL A 123 11.73 -6.07 -14.01
N PRO A 124 11.18 -5.97 -15.24
CA PRO A 124 11.94 -5.52 -16.39
C PRO A 124 12.50 -4.09 -16.22
N PRO A 125 13.80 -3.84 -16.48
CA PRO A 125 14.43 -2.52 -16.29
C PRO A 125 13.74 -1.37 -17.04
N LYS A 126 13.17 -1.65 -18.22
CA LYS A 126 12.40 -0.68 -19.02
C LYS A 126 11.20 -0.10 -18.27
N ILE A 127 10.58 -0.88 -17.38
CA ILE A 127 9.41 -0.48 -16.60
C ILE A 127 9.86 0.47 -15.47
N VAL A 128 10.97 0.16 -14.81
CA VAL A 128 11.57 1.03 -13.79
C VAL A 128 12.01 2.37 -14.38
N ALA A 129 12.69 2.34 -15.54
CA ALA A 129 13.11 3.55 -16.25
C ALA A 129 11.91 4.44 -16.61
N ARG A 130 10.77 3.84 -16.96
CA ARG A 130 9.55 4.60 -17.26
C ARG A 130 8.94 5.25 -16.02
N LEU A 131 8.92 4.56 -14.88
CA LEU A 131 8.49 5.16 -13.61
C LEU A 131 9.38 6.36 -13.26
N HIS A 132 10.70 6.20 -13.40
CA HIS A 132 11.64 7.29 -13.17
C HIS A 132 11.36 8.49 -14.08
N ALA A 133 11.15 8.25 -15.37
CA ALA A 133 10.82 9.31 -16.34
C ALA A 133 9.51 10.04 -15.99
N GLN A 134 8.47 9.32 -15.60
CA GLN A 134 7.18 9.91 -15.19
C GLN A 134 7.34 10.83 -13.98
N VAL A 135 8.06 10.38 -12.94
CA VAL A 135 8.28 11.18 -11.73
C VAL A 135 9.17 12.39 -12.04
N ALA A 136 10.22 12.22 -12.85
CA ALA A 136 11.10 13.30 -13.27
C ALA A 136 10.38 14.38 -14.11
N ALA A 137 9.37 13.98 -14.90
CA ALA A 137 8.54 14.90 -15.67
C ALA A 137 7.51 15.67 -14.81
N GLY A 138 7.34 15.31 -13.54
CA GLY A 138 6.31 15.90 -12.67
C GLY A 138 4.89 15.42 -12.98
N GLU A 139 4.74 14.40 -13.83
CA GLU A 139 3.45 13.82 -14.26
C GLU A 139 2.93 12.81 -13.22
N THR A 140 2.89 13.23 -11.96
CA THR A 140 2.41 12.40 -10.85
C THR A 140 1.09 12.96 -10.31
N PRO A 141 -0.05 12.29 -10.59
CA PRO A 141 -1.31 12.64 -9.97
C PRO A 141 -1.19 12.55 -8.45
N ALA A 142 -1.82 13.49 -7.73
CA ALA A 142 -1.72 13.55 -6.28
C ALA A 142 -2.22 12.25 -5.60
N ARG A 143 -3.28 11.63 -6.14
CA ARG A 143 -3.85 10.37 -5.65
C ARG A 143 -2.87 9.17 -5.73
N ASP A 144 -1.91 9.22 -6.66
CA ASP A 144 -0.95 8.15 -6.93
C ASP A 144 0.42 8.43 -6.31
N ALA A 145 0.64 9.63 -5.76
CA ALA A 145 1.92 10.07 -5.26
C ALA A 145 2.46 9.17 -4.13
N MET A 146 1.63 8.80 -3.16
CA MET A 146 2.06 7.89 -2.08
C MET A 146 2.31 6.44 -2.55
N PRO A 147 1.44 5.82 -3.37
CA PRO A 147 1.77 4.57 -4.05
C PRO A 147 3.10 4.60 -4.83
N ILE A 148 3.37 5.68 -5.59
CA ILE A 148 4.62 5.85 -6.33
C ILE A 148 5.80 5.97 -5.37
N LEU A 149 5.68 6.76 -4.30
CA LEU A 149 6.73 6.91 -3.30
C LEU A 149 7.09 5.56 -2.66
N GLU A 150 6.08 4.77 -2.28
CA GLU A 150 6.29 3.41 -1.80
C GLU A 150 7.03 2.54 -2.82
N THR A 151 6.67 2.64 -4.10
CA THR A 151 7.32 1.87 -5.19
C THR A 151 8.80 2.21 -5.29
N LEU A 152 9.15 3.50 -5.26
CA LEU A 152 10.54 3.96 -5.31
C LEU A 152 11.34 3.49 -4.08
N LEU A 153 10.72 3.52 -2.89
CA LEU A 153 11.34 3.00 -1.66
C LEU A 153 11.58 1.47 -1.74
N LEU A 154 10.66 0.71 -2.33
CA LEU A 154 10.84 -0.73 -2.58
C LEU A 154 11.98 -0.99 -3.57
N LEU A 155 12.10 -0.18 -4.63
CA LEU A 155 13.19 -0.27 -5.60
C LEU A 155 14.56 0.02 -4.96
N GLN A 156 14.66 1.02 -4.10
CA GLN A 156 15.89 1.30 -3.34
C GLN A 156 16.31 0.09 -2.50
N ARG A 157 15.36 -0.56 -1.81
CA ARG A 157 15.64 -1.77 -1.02
C ARG A 157 16.18 -2.91 -1.91
N GLY A 158 15.57 -3.15 -3.06
CA GLY A 158 16.01 -4.19 -4.00
C GLY A 158 17.44 -3.94 -4.51
N ALA A 159 17.79 -2.68 -4.78
CA ALA A 159 19.14 -2.30 -5.18
C ALA A 159 20.18 -2.51 -4.07
N VAL A 160 19.82 -2.23 -2.81
CA VAL A 160 20.67 -2.45 -1.63
C VAL A 160 20.90 -3.94 -1.34
N ALA A 161 19.97 -4.82 -1.71
CA ALA A 161 20.09 -6.27 -1.55
C ALA A 161 20.92 -6.95 -2.66
N ALA A 162 21.11 -6.30 -3.82
CA ALA A 162 21.94 -6.81 -4.90
C ALA A 162 23.44 -6.58 -4.59
N GLN A 163 24.28 -7.58 -4.90
CA GLN A 163 25.74 -7.56 -4.71
C GLN A 163 26.42 -6.31 -5.31
N PRO A 164 27.60 -5.89 -4.80
CA PRO A 164 28.29 -4.66 -5.22
C PRO A 164 28.59 -4.72 -6.73
N GLY A 165 27.85 -3.93 -7.51
CA GLY A 165 27.91 -3.96 -8.98
C GLY A 165 26.67 -3.40 -9.70
N ALA A 166 25.58 -3.10 -8.97
CA ALA A 166 24.49 -2.30 -9.53
C ALA A 166 25.02 -0.94 -10.02
N PRO A 167 24.54 -0.42 -11.17
CA PRO A 167 25.00 0.86 -11.68
C PRO A 167 24.64 1.95 -10.66
N ALA A 168 25.66 2.52 -10.00
CA ALA A 168 25.52 3.54 -8.97
C ALA A 168 24.60 4.71 -9.37
N GLY A 169 24.47 4.98 -10.68
CA GLY A 169 23.55 5.98 -11.21
C GLY A 169 22.07 5.69 -11.01
N GLN A 170 21.62 4.44 -11.01
CA GLN A 170 20.20 4.11 -10.84
C GLN A 170 19.77 4.28 -9.37
N GLU A 171 20.60 3.85 -8.43
CA GLU A 171 20.35 4.03 -6.99
C GLU A 171 20.30 5.52 -6.62
N GLN A 172 21.26 6.30 -7.13
CA GLN A 172 21.30 7.75 -6.91
C GLN A 172 20.09 8.47 -7.54
N GLU A 173 19.65 8.05 -8.72
CA GLU A 173 18.45 8.61 -9.36
C GLU A 173 17.20 8.27 -8.57
N THR A 174 17.02 7.02 -8.11
CA THR A 174 15.87 6.66 -7.28
C THR A 174 15.86 7.46 -5.97
N ALA A 175 17.02 7.68 -5.33
CA ALA A 175 17.15 8.57 -4.15
C ALA A 175 16.67 9.99 -4.42
N ARG A 176 17.12 10.59 -5.52
CA ARG A 176 16.68 11.92 -5.93
C ARG A 176 15.17 11.99 -6.17
N LEU A 177 14.60 10.99 -6.82
CA LEU A 177 13.16 10.95 -7.12
C LEU A 177 12.29 10.75 -5.87
N VAL A 178 12.78 10.01 -4.87
CA VAL A 178 12.13 9.90 -3.55
C VAL A 178 12.04 11.27 -2.88
N GLU A 179 13.13 12.04 -2.87
CA GLU A 179 13.15 13.38 -2.28
C GLU A 179 12.21 14.35 -3.02
N LEU A 180 12.23 14.33 -4.36
CA LEU A 180 11.35 15.13 -5.21
C LEU A 180 9.87 14.86 -4.91
N LEU A 181 9.49 13.57 -4.89
CA LEU A 181 8.11 13.17 -4.72
C LEU A 181 7.62 13.41 -3.29
N TYR A 182 8.47 13.20 -2.29
CA TYR A 182 8.15 13.56 -0.91
C TYR A 182 7.83 15.05 -0.78
N ALA A 183 8.65 15.93 -1.35
CA ALA A 183 8.40 17.37 -1.33
C ALA A 183 7.06 17.73 -1.99
N LYS A 184 6.72 17.07 -3.10
CA LYS A 184 5.42 17.23 -3.76
C LYS A 184 4.25 16.80 -2.86
N ILE A 185 4.33 15.63 -2.24
CA ILE A 185 3.26 15.12 -1.35
C ILE A 185 3.02 16.08 -0.19
N MET A 186 4.08 16.64 0.40
CA MET A 186 3.96 17.61 1.48
C MET A 186 3.25 18.89 1.02
N ALA A 187 3.64 19.43 -0.14
CA ALA A 187 3.01 20.61 -0.72
C ALA A 187 1.53 20.37 -1.08
N ASP A 188 1.20 19.24 -1.66
CA ASP A 188 -0.18 18.92 -2.08
C ASP A 188 -1.09 18.59 -0.86
N GLY A 189 -0.53 17.90 0.14
CA GLY A 189 -1.24 17.47 1.35
C GLY A 189 -1.56 18.61 2.32
N GLU A 190 -0.66 19.59 2.45
CA GLU A 190 -0.90 20.79 3.30
C GLU A 190 -1.98 21.71 2.73
N ASN A 191 -2.15 21.71 1.40
CA ASN A 191 -3.06 22.64 0.70
C ASN A 191 -4.49 22.11 0.53
N SER A 192 -4.68 20.78 0.42
CA SER A 192 -5.97 20.19 0.04
C SER A 192 -6.76 19.59 1.21
N GLY A 193 -6.11 19.11 2.28
CA GLY A 193 -6.75 18.34 3.35
C GLY A 193 -7.32 16.98 2.91
N GLU A 194 -7.45 16.74 1.61
CA GLU A 194 -8.01 15.55 0.96
C GLU A 194 -7.02 14.40 0.85
N GLN A 195 -5.77 14.52 1.32
CA GLN A 195 -4.74 13.47 1.22
C GLN A 195 -3.92 13.32 2.51
N LEU A 196 -4.56 13.57 3.65
CA LEU A 196 -3.85 13.64 4.91
C LEU A 196 -3.27 12.27 5.32
N GLY A 197 -3.98 11.16 5.07
CA GLY A 197 -3.47 9.81 5.34
C GLY A 197 -2.21 9.49 4.54
N GLU A 198 -2.23 9.79 3.23
CA GLU A 198 -1.08 9.67 2.33
C GLU A 198 0.11 10.52 2.80
N CYS A 199 -0.13 11.79 3.17
CA CYS A 199 0.89 12.71 3.66
C CYS A 199 1.52 12.21 4.97
N LEU A 200 0.70 11.75 5.93
CA LEU A 200 1.20 11.17 7.18
C LEU A 200 2.04 9.90 6.92
N ALA A 201 1.63 9.06 5.97
CA ALA A 201 2.42 7.88 5.56
C ALA A 201 3.75 8.28 4.92
N ALA A 202 3.79 9.33 4.10
CA ALA A 202 5.02 9.86 3.53
C ALA A 202 5.96 10.40 4.62
N ARG A 203 5.44 11.19 5.57
CA ARG A 203 6.22 11.70 6.71
C ARG A 203 6.78 10.56 7.56
N MET A 204 5.97 9.54 7.84
CA MET A 204 6.42 8.33 8.53
C MET A 204 7.57 7.66 7.78
N ALA A 205 7.43 7.46 6.47
CA ALA A 205 8.45 6.82 5.63
C ALA A 205 9.78 7.60 5.64
N MET A 206 9.72 8.92 5.77
CA MET A 206 10.91 9.78 5.89
C MET A 206 11.48 9.90 7.32
N GLY A 207 10.89 9.18 8.28
CA GLY A 207 11.36 9.11 9.67
C GLY A 207 10.86 10.25 10.57
N ALA A 208 9.74 10.88 10.23
CA ALA A 208 9.13 11.89 11.12
C ALA A 208 8.61 11.24 12.41
N ALA A 209 9.02 11.80 13.54
CA ALA A 209 8.48 11.45 14.85
C ALA A 209 7.05 12.00 15.02
N ALA A 210 6.24 11.35 15.86
CA ALA A 210 4.92 11.81 16.29
C ALA A 210 3.82 11.93 15.21
N VAL A 211 3.94 11.23 14.08
CA VAL A 211 2.84 11.17 13.09
C VAL A 211 1.69 10.28 13.55
N GLY A 212 1.91 9.37 14.51
CA GLY A 212 0.87 8.54 15.13
C GLY A 212 -0.24 9.36 15.79
N ALA A 213 0.09 10.40 16.55
CA ALA A 213 -0.91 11.26 17.19
C ALA A 213 -1.78 12.01 16.17
N ALA A 214 -1.15 12.52 15.10
CA ALA A 214 -1.88 13.16 13.99
C ALA A 214 -2.78 12.16 13.24
N ALA A 215 -2.32 10.93 13.03
CA ALA A 215 -3.12 9.87 12.43
C ALA A 215 -4.32 9.48 13.31
N GLN A 216 -4.14 9.40 14.63
CA GLN A 216 -5.24 9.13 15.56
C GLN A 216 -6.27 10.26 15.55
N GLN A 217 -5.80 11.51 15.53
CA GLN A 217 -6.69 12.67 15.44
C GLN A 217 -7.50 12.65 14.14
N ARG A 218 -6.84 12.39 13.01
CA ARG A 218 -7.53 12.25 11.72
C ARG A 218 -8.55 11.12 11.72
N LEU A 219 -8.23 9.98 12.34
CA LEU A 219 -9.17 8.86 12.48
C LEU A 219 -10.44 9.27 13.25
N LYS A 220 -10.32 10.08 14.29
CA LYS A 220 -11.47 10.61 15.05
C LYS A 220 -12.33 11.55 14.21
N GLU A 221 -11.70 12.39 13.39
CA GLU A 221 -12.40 13.30 12.48
C GLU A 221 -13.19 12.54 11.41
N LEU A 222 -12.58 11.52 10.78
CA LEU A 222 -13.24 10.69 9.77
C LEU A 222 -14.47 9.97 10.33
N ARG A 223 -14.40 9.49 11.57
CA ARG A 223 -15.55 8.85 12.25
C ARG A 223 -16.73 9.81 12.46
N GLY A 224 -16.44 11.09 12.72
CA GLY A 224 -17.47 12.11 12.94
C GLY A 224 -18.02 12.73 11.66
N ALA A 225 -17.40 12.47 10.51
CA ALA A 225 -17.78 13.10 9.24
C ALA A 225 -18.94 12.35 8.56
N ALA A 226 -19.92 13.11 8.07
CA ALA A 226 -20.99 12.59 7.22
C ALA A 226 -20.56 12.37 5.75
N GLY A 227 -19.28 12.60 5.43
CA GLY A 227 -18.73 12.56 4.08
C GLY A 227 -18.45 11.15 3.55
N SER A 228 -18.09 11.08 2.27
CA SER A 228 -17.63 9.83 1.65
C SER A 228 -16.28 9.40 2.23
N LEU A 229 -16.20 8.13 2.64
CA LEU A 229 -15.03 7.52 3.25
C LEU A 229 -14.09 7.02 2.14
N ARG A 230 -12.85 7.49 2.11
CA ARG A 230 -11.84 7.00 1.14
C ARG A 230 -11.06 5.83 1.73
N PHE A 231 -11.20 4.65 1.12
CA PHE A 231 -10.51 3.45 1.61
C PHE A 231 -8.98 3.52 1.45
N THR A 232 -8.48 4.29 0.48
CA THR A 232 -7.04 4.58 0.36
C THR A 232 -6.51 5.26 1.61
N GLU A 233 -7.22 6.28 2.10
CA GLU A 233 -6.83 7.03 3.30
C GLU A 233 -6.83 6.13 4.53
N LEU A 234 -7.86 5.29 4.66
CA LEU A 234 -7.93 4.31 5.75
C LEU A 234 -6.78 3.31 5.73
N TYR A 235 -6.40 2.82 4.55
CA TYR A 235 -5.23 1.96 4.41
C TYR A 235 -3.94 2.66 4.87
N TRP A 236 -3.70 3.89 4.42
CA TRP A 236 -2.50 4.63 4.80
C TRP A 236 -2.49 4.98 6.30
N LEU A 237 -3.63 5.40 6.85
CA LEU A 237 -3.77 5.63 8.29
C LEU A 237 -3.54 4.35 9.09
N ALA A 238 -4.12 3.22 8.67
CA ALA A 238 -3.91 1.93 9.33
C ALA A 238 -2.42 1.58 9.40
N ARG A 239 -1.67 1.83 8.32
CA ARG A 239 -0.21 1.61 8.30
C ARG A 239 0.55 2.56 9.21
N VAL A 240 0.23 3.85 9.21
CA VAL A 240 0.87 4.82 10.12
C VAL A 240 0.61 4.45 11.57
N LEU A 241 -0.64 4.13 11.88
CA LEU A 241 -1.08 3.79 13.23
C LEU A 241 -0.50 2.46 13.69
N TYR A 242 -0.49 1.43 12.85
CA TYR A 242 0.18 0.17 13.15
C TYR A 242 1.66 0.39 13.43
N ALA A 243 2.29 1.28 12.68
CA ALA A 243 3.72 1.52 12.78
C ALA A 243 4.16 2.38 13.96
N GLN A 244 3.31 3.29 14.39
CA GLN A 244 3.57 4.18 15.53
C GLN A 244 2.61 3.94 16.68
N ALA A 245 2.03 2.74 16.78
CA ALA A 245 1.09 2.39 17.82
C ALA A 245 1.79 2.39 19.18
N ASP A 246 1.24 3.14 20.12
CA ASP A 246 1.47 2.91 21.54
C ASP A 246 0.85 1.58 21.97
N ALA A 247 1.27 1.07 23.13
CA ALA A 247 0.93 -0.27 23.63
C ALA A 247 -0.58 -0.58 23.72
N GLU A 248 -1.45 0.44 23.79
CA GLU A 248 -2.89 0.26 23.96
C GLU A 248 -3.66 0.06 22.64
N ALA A 249 -3.05 0.32 21.47
CA ALA A 249 -3.64 0.10 20.14
C ALA A 249 -5.11 0.57 19.96
N THR A 250 -5.51 1.66 20.64
CA THR A 250 -6.91 2.17 20.72
C THR A 250 -7.52 2.59 19.38
N TRP A 251 -6.70 2.64 18.33
CA TRP A 251 -7.08 2.99 16.97
C TRP A 251 -7.67 1.80 16.17
N ARG A 252 -7.38 0.55 16.54
CA ARG A 252 -7.79 -0.64 15.76
C ARG A 252 -9.31 -0.77 15.68
N THR A 253 -9.97 -0.72 16.83
CA THR A 253 -11.44 -0.85 16.95
C THR A 253 -12.21 0.16 16.11
N PRO A 254 -11.98 1.49 16.22
CA PRO A 254 -12.72 2.46 15.41
C PRO A 254 -12.46 2.31 13.91
N LEU A 255 -11.23 2.00 13.49
CA LEU A 255 -10.93 1.80 12.06
C LEU A 255 -11.62 0.55 11.51
N LEU A 256 -11.60 -0.55 12.26
CA LEU A 256 -12.28 -1.79 11.89
C LEU A 256 -13.79 -1.58 11.78
N ILE A 257 -14.42 -0.90 12.75
CA ILE A 257 -15.86 -0.60 12.70
C ILE A 257 -16.21 0.18 11.42
N MET A 258 -15.44 1.21 11.06
CA MET A 258 -15.68 1.97 9.83
C MET A 258 -15.59 1.10 8.56
N LEU A 259 -14.66 0.15 8.50
CA LEU A 259 -14.56 -0.79 7.38
C LEU A 259 -15.74 -1.76 7.36
N LEU A 260 -16.16 -2.29 8.52
CA LEU A 260 -17.29 -3.21 8.62
C LEU A 260 -18.61 -2.55 8.24
N GLU A 261 -18.87 -1.34 8.71
CA GLU A 261 -20.09 -0.57 8.40
C GLU A 261 -20.24 -0.25 6.90
N LYS A 262 -19.12 -0.19 6.17
CA LYS A 262 -19.12 0.07 4.73
C LYS A 262 -19.02 -1.19 3.88
N GLN A 263 -18.87 -2.38 4.50
CA GLN A 263 -18.91 -3.63 3.76
C GLN A 263 -20.36 -3.94 3.38
N ARG A 264 -20.56 -4.29 2.12
CA ARG A 264 -21.87 -4.63 1.57
C ARG A 264 -22.22 -6.08 1.87
N GLY A 265 -23.51 -6.42 1.74
CA GLY A 265 -24.01 -7.78 1.94
C GLY A 265 -23.42 -8.83 1.00
N ASP A 266 -22.91 -8.42 -0.18
CA ASP A 266 -22.22 -9.29 -1.13
C ASP A 266 -20.69 -9.38 -0.88
N GLY A 267 -20.18 -8.68 0.14
CA GLY A 267 -18.79 -8.76 0.59
C GLY A 267 -17.87 -7.64 0.09
N GLY A 268 -18.23 -6.95 -1.00
CA GLY A 268 -17.43 -5.83 -1.51
C GLY A 268 -17.60 -4.53 -0.71
N TRP A 269 -16.73 -3.55 -0.98
CA TRP A 269 -16.82 -2.16 -0.49
C TRP A 269 -17.12 -1.20 -1.63
N GLY A 270 -17.66 -0.02 -1.31
CA GLY A 270 -18.04 1.02 -2.28
C GLY A 270 -19.56 1.29 -2.33
N GLY A 271 -19.96 2.34 -3.05
CA GLY A 271 -21.35 2.80 -3.15
C GLY A 271 -22.32 1.83 -3.86
N ASN A 272 -23.63 2.03 -3.68
CA ASN A 272 -24.70 1.20 -4.28
C ASN A 272 -24.84 1.36 -5.80
N GLU A 273 -24.41 2.49 -6.36
CA GLU A 273 -24.68 2.89 -7.75
C GLU A 273 -23.40 3.22 -8.55
N GLU A 274 -22.22 2.90 -8.00
CA GLU A 274 -20.94 3.37 -8.54
C GLU A 274 -20.32 2.45 -9.60
N ASN A 275 -19.50 3.07 -10.46
CA ASN A 275 -18.67 2.43 -11.48
C ASN A 275 -18.01 1.14 -10.91
N PRO A 276 -18.23 -0.04 -11.53
CA PRO A 276 -17.63 -1.30 -11.11
C PRO A 276 -16.11 -1.25 -10.87
N GLU A 277 -15.39 -0.44 -11.64
CA GLU A 277 -13.95 -0.22 -11.50
C GLU A 277 -13.61 0.45 -10.16
N ILE A 278 -14.32 1.51 -9.79
CA ILE A 278 -14.14 2.23 -8.51
C ILE A 278 -14.41 1.27 -7.36
N ARG A 279 -15.47 0.48 -7.47
CA ARG A 279 -15.86 -0.51 -6.46
C ARG A 279 -14.80 -1.58 -6.24
N LEU A 280 -14.13 -2.03 -7.31
CA LEU A 280 -13.00 -2.96 -7.22
C LEU A 280 -11.81 -2.33 -6.50
N VAL A 281 -11.46 -1.08 -6.86
CA VAL A 281 -10.37 -0.35 -6.22
C VAL A 281 -10.63 -0.14 -4.73
N ASP A 282 -11.83 0.28 -4.36
CA ASP A 282 -12.25 0.47 -2.97
C ASP A 282 -12.18 -0.83 -2.18
N SER A 283 -12.69 -1.92 -2.75
CA SER A 283 -12.62 -3.25 -2.13
C SER A 283 -11.19 -3.71 -1.94
N ALA A 284 -10.31 -3.46 -2.92
CA ALA A 284 -8.90 -3.80 -2.82
C ALA A 284 -8.16 -2.99 -1.74
N TRP A 285 -8.46 -1.70 -1.58
CA TRP A 285 -7.89 -0.89 -0.49
C TRP A 285 -8.45 -1.28 0.87
N ALA A 286 -9.76 -1.53 0.97
CA ALA A 286 -10.40 -1.97 2.20
C ALA A 286 -9.80 -3.29 2.71
N LEU A 287 -9.59 -4.27 1.83
CA LEU A 287 -8.94 -5.53 2.18
C LEU A 287 -7.50 -5.35 2.66
N GLN A 288 -6.72 -4.49 2.00
CA GLN A 288 -5.37 -4.18 2.46
C GLN A 288 -5.38 -3.49 3.83
N ALA A 289 -6.35 -2.61 4.10
CA ALA A 289 -6.51 -1.98 5.41
C ALA A 289 -6.90 -3.01 6.49
N LEU A 290 -7.81 -3.92 6.19
CA LEU A 290 -8.19 -5.02 7.10
C LEU A 290 -7.02 -5.95 7.41
N ALA A 291 -6.20 -6.29 6.41
CA ALA A 291 -5.01 -7.10 6.61
C ALA A 291 -4.04 -6.45 7.62
N VAL A 292 -3.84 -5.13 7.53
CA VAL A 292 -3.01 -4.39 8.49
C VAL A 292 -3.62 -4.41 9.90
N LEU A 293 -4.94 -4.31 10.02
CA LEU A 293 -5.64 -4.34 11.32
C LEU A 293 -5.56 -5.71 12.00
N LEU A 294 -5.63 -6.78 11.21
CA LEU A 294 -5.70 -8.16 11.69
C LEU A 294 -4.33 -8.82 11.84
N ALA A 295 -3.28 -8.21 11.29
CA ALA A 295 -1.92 -8.69 11.44
C ALA A 295 -1.57 -8.88 12.92
N GLU A 296 -1.15 -10.10 13.27
CA GLU A 296 -0.63 -10.41 14.59
C GLU A 296 0.59 -9.53 14.88
N ALA A 297 0.71 -9.08 16.13
CA ALA A 297 1.97 -8.53 16.59
C ALA A 297 2.99 -9.67 16.53
N LEU A 298 4.09 -9.52 15.77
CA LEU A 298 5.18 -10.48 15.91
C LEU A 298 5.60 -10.43 17.40
N PRO A 299 5.95 -11.58 17.99
CA PRO A 299 6.54 -11.59 19.31
C PRO A 299 7.74 -10.63 19.29
N GLN A 300 7.81 -9.74 20.28
CA GLN A 300 9.01 -8.96 20.51
C GLN A 300 10.14 -9.96 20.65
N GLY A 301 11.10 -9.94 19.72
CA GLY A 301 12.16 -10.93 19.65
C GLY A 301 12.89 -11.05 20.98
N GLU A 302 13.16 -12.30 21.36
CA GLU A 302 14.37 -12.68 22.09
C GLU A 302 15.62 -12.33 21.27
#